data_AF-A0A1V4TL78-F1
#
_entry.id   AF-A0A1V4TL78-F1
#
_cell.length_a   1.000
_cell.length_b   1.000
_cell.length_c   1.000
_cell.angle_alpha   90.00
_cell.angle_beta   90.00
_cell.angle_gamma   90.00
#
_symmetry.space_group_name_H-M   'P 1'
#
loop_
_entity.id
_entity.type
_entity.pdbx_description
1 polymer ?
#
loop_
_entity_poly.entity_id
_entity_poly.type
_entity_poly.pdbx_seq_one_letter_code
_entity_poly.pdbx_strand_id
1 'polypeptide(L)'
;MYSGDLSCLGDAKFQPKDSLIPIVRLGERQGILAYAIAELGTGRKHAKWQPTHGVGYKYFPTVTIDPSKCDNGGSCIKVCPKEVVKFKDQKVQVLDNDACVLCEECVKVCRTGAIQVKWSENKFIFEFETDGSLSARVALSKALESLEKTFDEFREKVASLEG
;
A
#
# COMPACT_ATOMS: atom_id res chain seq x y z
N MET A 1 31.44 -2.13 -5.25
CA MET A 1 30.70 -2.94 -6.22
C MET A 1 29.22 -2.78 -5.91
N TYR A 2 28.47 -2.36 -6.91
CA TYR A 2 27.05 -2.08 -6.87
C TYR A 2 26.28 -3.08 -7.73
N SER A 3 24.96 -3.14 -7.59
CA SER A 3 24.09 -3.99 -8.41
C SER A 3 24.22 -3.75 -9.91
N GLY A 4 24.57 -2.53 -10.33
CA GLY A 4 24.85 -2.21 -11.73
C GLY A 4 26.08 -2.89 -12.32
N ASP A 5 27.01 -3.37 -11.47
CA ASP A 5 28.21 -4.10 -11.92
C ASP A 5 27.90 -5.57 -12.25
N LEU A 6 26.72 -6.08 -11.90
CA LEU A 6 26.28 -7.42 -12.27
C LEU A 6 25.99 -7.48 -13.77
N SER A 7 26.38 -8.57 -14.44
CA SER A 7 26.07 -8.78 -15.86
C SER A 7 25.10 -9.94 -16.02
N CYS A 8 23.92 -9.70 -16.59
CA CYS A 8 23.01 -10.76 -16.97
C CYS A 8 23.54 -11.53 -18.18
N LEU A 9 23.77 -12.84 -18.00
CA LEU A 9 24.15 -13.74 -19.09
C LEU A 9 22.97 -14.14 -19.99
N GLY A 10 21.73 -13.88 -19.54
CA GLY A 10 20.49 -14.15 -20.26
C GLY A 10 19.89 -12.89 -20.90
N ASP A 11 18.57 -12.82 -20.94
CA ASP A 11 17.84 -11.66 -21.45
C ASP A 11 18.10 -10.42 -20.57
N ALA A 12 18.46 -9.31 -21.21
CA ALA A 12 18.76 -8.03 -20.56
C ALA A 12 17.60 -7.49 -19.71
N LYS A 13 16.36 -7.91 -19.96
CA LYS A 13 15.20 -7.53 -19.14
C LYS A 13 15.27 -8.01 -17.68
N PHE A 14 16.15 -8.97 -17.38
CA PHE A 14 16.36 -9.50 -16.03
C PHE A 14 17.50 -8.81 -15.27
N GLN A 15 18.09 -7.77 -15.86
CA GLN A 15 19.07 -6.92 -15.18
C GLN A 15 18.46 -6.30 -13.91
N PRO A 16 19.22 -6.19 -12.80
CA PRO A 16 18.77 -5.45 -11.62
C PRO A 16 18.28 -4.06 -12.01
N LYS A 17 17.04 -3.73 -11.61
CA LYS A 17 16.39 -2.49 -12.00
C LYS A 17 17.02 -1.25 -11.36
N ASP A 18 17.43 -1.38 -10.11
CA ASP A 18 18.23 -0.37 -9.41
C ASP A 18 19.71 -0.74 -9.54
N SER A 19 20.50 0.18 -10.11
CA SER A 19 21.92 -0.02 -10.38
C SER A 19 22.84 0.44 -9.24
N LEU A 20 22.30 1.09 -8.21
CA LEU A 20 23.07 1.75 -7.15
C LEU A 20 22.95 1.03 -5.80
N ILE A 21 22.41 -0.18 -5.75
CA ILE A 21 22.37 -0.99 -4.54
C ILE A 21 23.82 -1.42 -4.19
N PRO A 22 24.39 -0.99 -3.06
CA PRO A 22 25.73 -1.42 -2.68
C PRO A 22 25.72 -2.90 -2.32
N ILE A 23 26.60 -3.70 -2.94
CA ILE A 23 26.72 -5.13 -2.64
C ILE A 23 27.91 -5.38 -1.72
N VAL A 24 29.09 -4.89 -2.12
CA VAL A 24 30.32 -5.07 -1.34
C VAL A 24 31.32 -3.96 -1.61
N ARG A 25 32.02 -3.54 -0.56
CA ARG A 25 33.19 -2.65 -0.66
C ARG A 25 34.45 -3.51 -0.75
N LEU A 26 35.25 -3.27 -1.80
CA LEU A 26 36.53 -3.94 -1.99
C LEU A 26 37.66 -3.02 -1.52
N GLY A 27 38.60 -3.57 -0.77
CA GLY A 27 39.86 -2.91 -0.42
C GLY A 27 40.89 -3.01 -1.55
N GLU A 28 42.07 -2.44 -1.32
CA GLU A 28 43.17 -2.53 -2.28
C GLU A 28 43.49 -4.01 -2.60
N ARG A 29 43.60 -4.31 -3.90
CA ARG A 29 43.90 -5.66 -4.43
C ARG A 29 42.88 -6.75 -4.12
N GLN A 30 41.66 -6.39 -3.68
CA GLN A 30 40.56 -7.34 -3.55
C GLN A 30 39.69 -7.37 -4.81
N GLY A 31 39.24 -8.56 -5.20
CA GLY A 31 38.33 -8.79 -6.31
C GLY A 31 37.29 -9.84 -5.94
N ILE A 32 36.15 -9.82 -6.62
CA ILE A 32 35.09 -10.83 -6.46
C ILE A 32 34.65 -11.30 -7.84
N LEU A 33 34.54 -12.62 -7.99
CA LEU A 33 33.87 -13.26 -9.12
C LEU A 33 32.80 -14.18 -8.54
N ALA A 34 31.54 -13.92 -8.88
CA ALA A 34 30.41 -14.68 -8.38
C ALA A 34 29.41 -14.91 -9.51
N TYR A 35 28.74 -16.06 -9.45
CA TYR A 35 27.63 -16.40 -10.35
C TYR A 35 26.40 -16.68 -9.50
N ALA A 36 25.24 -16.21 -9.98
CA ALA A 36 23.96 -16.42 -9.34
C ALA A 36 22.91 -16.77 -10.40
N ILE A 37 21.92 -17.57 -10.00
CA ILE A 37 20.79 -17.98 -10.84
C ILE A 37 19.53 -17.35 -10.25
N ALA A 38 18.78 -16.63 -11.10
CA ALA A 38 17.48 -16.11 -10.73
C ALA A 38 16.40 -17.17 -11.00
N GLU A 39 15.60 -17.48 -9.98
CA GLU A 39 14.47 -18.40 -10.08
C GLU A 39 13.16 -17.68 -9.75
N LEU A 40 12.09 -18.05 -10.45
CA LEU A 40 10.74 -17.59 -10.13
C LEU A 40 10.25 -18.26 -8.83
N GLY A 41 9.63 -17.47 -7.97
CA GLY A 41 9.06 -17.95 -6.71
C GLY A 41 7.90 -17.08 -6.24
N THR A 42 7.39 -17.38 -5.04
CA THR A 42 6.28 -16.64 -4.42
C THR A 42 6.67 -16.15 -3.04
N GLY A 43 6.04 -15.07 -2.59
CA GLY A 43 6.24 -14.53 -1.23
C GLY A 43 5.98 -15.56 -0.12
N ARG A 44 5.07 -16.52 -0.35
CA ARG A 44 4.82 -17.64 0.57
C ARG A 44 6.05 -18.55 0.74
N LYS A 45 6.87 -18.72 -0.31
CA LYS A 45 8.10 -19.52 -0.24
C LYS A 45 9.22 -18.74 0.46
N HIS A 46 9.36 -17.45 0.18
CA HIS A 46 10.34 -16.58 0.82
C HIS A 46 10.03 -15.09 0.58
N ALA A 47 10.31 -14.24 1.56
CA ALA A 47 10.04 -12.80 1.50
C ALA A 47 10.69 -12.09 0.29
N LYS A 48 11.86 -12.56 -0.16
CA LYS A 48 12.58 -12.02 -1.35
C LYS A 48 11.78 -12.06 -2.67
N TRP A 49 10.72 -12.85 -2.74
CA TRP A 49 9.83 -12.93 -3.91
C TRP A 49 8.51 -12.17 -3.69
N GLN A 50 8.39 -11.36 -2.64
CA GLN A 50 7.23 -10.51 -2.42
C GLN A 50 7.42 -9.20 -3.20
N PRO A 51 6.62 -8.93 -4.25
CA PRO A 51 6.82 -7.75 -5.09
C PRO A 51 6.17 -6.48 -4.53
N THR A 52 5.40 -6.60 -3.44
CA THR A 52 4.59 -5.52 -2.85
C THR A 52 4.94 -5.25 -1.39
N HIS A 53 4.83 -4.00 -0.97
CA HIS A 53 5.11 -3.52 0.38
C HIS A 53 3.96 -2.66 0.88
N GLY A 54 3.77 -2.60 2.20
CA GLY A 54 2.75 -1.74 2.82
C GLY A 54 1.31 -2.07 2.38
N VAL A 55 1.03 -3.33 2.02
CA VAL A 55 -0.29 -3.73 1.54
C VAL A 55 -1.32 -3.57 2.66
N GLY A 56 -2.29 -2.69 2.45
CA GLY A 56 -3.32 -2.39 3.42
C GLY A 56 -4.60 -1.90 2.76
N TYR A 57 -5.67 -1.89 3.55
CA TYR A 57 -6.93 -1.29 3.13
C TYR A 57 -7.60 -0.60 4.31
N LYS A 58 -8.44 0.38 3.97
CA LYS A 58 -9.36 1.02 4.91
C LYS A 58 -10.72 1.16 4.27
N TYR A 59 -11.77 1.22 5.08
CA TYR A 59 -13.08 1.63 4.58
C TYR A 59 -13.04 3.07 4.09
N PHE A 60 -13.85 3.38 3.10
CA PHE A 60 -14.00 4.74 2.61
C PHE A 60 -14.64 5.60 3.71
N PRO A 61 -13.94 6.63 4.21
CA PRO A 61 -14.41 7.47 5.30
C PRO A 61 -15.43 8.51 4.82
N THR A 62 -16.34 8.86 5.72
CA THR A 62 -17.30 9.96 5.56
C THR A 62 -17.24 10.82 6.81
N VAL A 63 -16.55 11.96 6.70
CA VAL A 63 -16.46 12.99 7.73
C VAL A 63 -17.52 14.05 7.45
N THR A 64 -18.37 14.32 8.43
CA THR A 64 -19.40 15.37 8.36
C THR A 64 -19.27 16.34 9.51
N ILE A 65 -19.64 17.59 9.27
CA ILE A 65 -19.68 18.66 10.26
C ILE A 65 -21.09 19.22 10.30
N ASP A 66 -21.73 19.20 11.47
CA ASP A 66 -23.01 19.83 11.71
C ASP A 66 -22.81 21.35 11.87
N PRO A 67 -23.24 22.18 10.89
CA PRO A 67 -23.02 23.62 10.93
C PRO A 67 -23.82 24.31 12.04
N SER A 68 -24.88 23.68 12.58
CA SER A 68 -25.66 24.25 13.67
C SER A 68 -24.96 24.15 15.04
N LYS A 69 -24.02 23.20 15.18
CA LYS A 69 -23.24 22.97 16.40
C LYS A 69 -21.81 23.48 16.31
N CYS A 70 -21.29 23.69 15.10
CA CYS A 70 -19.91 24.09 14.91
C CYS A 70 -19.69 25.54 15.36
N ASP A 71 -18.79 25.74 16.32
CA ASP A 71 -18.36 27.05 16.82
C ASP A 71 -17.19 27.64 16.02
N ASN A 72 -16.71 26.93 15.00
CA ASN A 72 -15.52 27.26 14.22
C ASN A 72 -14.23 27.43 15.06
N GLY A 73 -14.13 26.76 16.22
CA GLY A 73 -12.97 26.89 17.12
C GLY A 73 -11.65 26.30 16.59
N GLY A 74 -11.70 25.47 15.55
CA GLY A 74 -10.51 25.00 14.81
C GLY A 74 -9.60 23.99 15.53
N SER A 75 -9.99 23.46 16.71
CA SER A 75 -9.22 22.42 17.41
C SER A 75 -9.02 21.17 16.57
N CYS A 76 -10.05 20.75 15.83
CA CYS A 76 -10.03 19.61 14.91
C CYS A 76 -9.00 19.73 13.78
N ILE A 77 -8.68 20.95 13.35
CA ILE A 77 -7.70 21.21 12.28
C ILE A 77 -6.29 20.90 12.78
N LYS A 78 -5.96 21.32 14.02
CA LYS A 78 -4.63 21.14 14.61
C LYS A 78 -4.27 19.69 14.86
N VAL A 79 -5.28 18.84 15.11
CA VAL A 79 -5.07 17.43 15.46
C VAL A 79 -5.19 16.48 14.27
N CYS A 80 -5.64 16.95 13.10
CA CYS A 80 -5.80 16.09 11.94
C CYS A 80 -4.47 15.93 11.18
N PRO A 81 -3.77 14.78 11.28
CA PRO A 81 -2.47 14.59 10.63
C PRO A 81 -2.55 14.52 9.11
N LYS A 82 -3.77 14.33 8.57
CA LYS A 82 -4.05 14.23 7.14
C LYS A 82 -4.71 15.49 6.59
N GLU A 83 -4.86 16.51 7.43
CA GLU A 83 -5.39 17.82 7.05
C GLU A 83 -6.76 17.77 6.33
N VAL A 84 -7.59 16.78 6.67
CA VAL A 84 -8.94 16.54 6.11
C VAL A 84 -9.88 17.71 6.34
N VAL A 85 -9.70 18.39 7.48
CA VAL A 85 -10.51 19.52 7.91
C VAL A 85 -9.64 20.77 7.91
N LYS A 86 -10.11 21.85 7.27
CA LYS A 86 -9.42 23.15 7.24
C LYS A 86 -10.41 24.30 7.35
N PHE A 87 -9.90 25.51 7.56
CA PHE A 87 -10.68 26.73 7.39
C PHE A 87 -10.83 27.05 5.91
N LYS A 88 -12.07 27.27 5.49
CA LYS A 88 -12.43 27.82 4.18
C LYS A 88 -13.60 28.78 4.37
N ASP A 89 -13.46 29.99 3.83
CA ASP A 89 -14.44 31.07 3.98
C ASP A 89 -14.79 31.36 5.46
N GLN A 90 -13.75 31.39 6.32
CA GLN A 90 -13.85 31.55 7.78
C GLN A 90 -14.65 30.46 8.51
N LYS A 91 -14.98 29.36 7.83
CA LYS A 91 -15.70 28.21 8.40
C LYS A 91 -14.84 26.96 8.38
N VAL A 92 -14.99 26.11 9.38
CA VAL A 92 -14.38 24.79 9.40
C VAL A 92 -15.12 23.91 8.39
N GLN A 93 -14.40 23.35 7.42
CA GLN A 93 -14.95 22.52 6.36
C GLN A 93 -14.10 21.26 6.14
N VAL A 94 -14.75 20.19 5.70
CA VAL A 94 -14.09 18.97 5.21
C VAL A 94 -13.71 19.21 3.76
N LEU A 95 -12.42 19.04 3.43
CA LEU A 95 -11.91 19.24 2.07
C LEU A 95 -11.70 17.93 1.32
N ASP A 96 -11.21 16.91 2.02
CA ASP A 96 -10.86 15.63 1.42
C ASP A 96 -11.19 14.48 2.36
N ASN A 97 -12.28 13.78 2.07
CA ASN A 97 -12.66 12.61 2.85
C ASN A 97 -11.64 11.48 2.65
N ASP A 98 -11.17 11.25 1.43
CA ASP A 98 -10.35 10.10 1.04
C ASP A 98 -9.03 10.06 1.84
N ALA A 99 -8.49 11.23 2.18
CA ALA A 99 -7.30 11.37 3.02
C ALA A 99 -7.51 10.93 4.49
N CYS A 100 -8.75 10.88 4.98
CA CYS A 100 -9.05 10.53 6.36
C CYS A 100 -8.62 9.08 6.69
N VAL A 101 -7.98 8.91 7.84
CA VAL A 101 -7.46 7.62 8.34
C VAL A 101 -8.27 7.08 9.52
N LEU A 102 -9.50 7.58 9.74
CA LEU A 102 -10.41 7.09 10.77
C LEU A 102 -9.83 7.10 12.20
N CYS A 103 -8.90 8.02 12.50
CA CYS A 103 -8.31 8.14 13.84
C CYS A 103 -9.26 8.75 14.90
N GLU A 104 -10.34 9.39 14.44
CA GLU A 104 -11.38 10.06 15.24
C GLU A 104 -10.89 11.18 16.18
N GLU A 105 -9.65 11.63 16.04
CA GLU A 105 -9.09 12.65 16.93
C GLU A 105 -9.85 13.99 16.83
N CYS A 106 -10.31 14.35 15.63
CA CYS A 106 -11.16 15.51 15.42
C CYS A 106 -12.50 15.43 16.18
N VAL A 107 -13.05 14.23 16.36
CA VAL A 107 -14.30 14.01 17.12
C VAL A 107 -14.03 14.22 18.60
N LYS A 108 -12.94 13.63 19.13
CA LYS A 108 -12.58 13.73 20.56
C LYS A 108 -12.33 15.15 21.03
N VAL A 109 -11.66 15.98 20.22
CA VAL A 109 -11.33 17.37 20.59
C VAL A 109 -12.46 18.36 20.28
N CYS A 110 -13.52 17.93 19.59
CA CYS A 110 -14.65 18.79 19.25
C CYS A 110 -15.60 18.93 20.44
N ARG A 111 -15.44 20.01 21.21
CA ARG A 111 -16.24 20.28 22.42
C ARG A 111 -17.75 20.37 22.15
N THR A 112 -18.14 20.83 20.96
CA THR A 112 -19.55 20.99 20.58
C THR A 112 -20.18 19.70 20.03
N GLY A 113 -19.38 18.65 19.81
CA GLY A 113 -19.84 17.41 19.19
C GLY A 113 -20.35 17.60 17.75
N ALA A 114 -19.84 18.61 17.04
CA ALA A 114 -20.27 18.93 15.68
C ALA A 114 -19.73 17.97 14.61
N ILE A 115 -18.68 17.20 14.91
CA ILE A 115 -17.99 16.34 13.92
C ILE A 115 -18.43 14.89 14.09
N GLN A 116 -18.77 14.24 12.98
CA GLN A 116 -19.01 12.80 12.91
C GLN A 116 -18.07 12.18 11.87
N VAL A 117 -17.47 11.05 12.24
CA VAL A 117 -16.67 10.21 11.35
C VAL A 117 -17.42 8.89 11.20
N LYS A 118 -17.74 8.53 9.96
CA LYS A 118 -18.39 7.28 9.57
C LYS A 118 -17.58 6.63 8.45
N TRP A 119 -17.97 5.42 8.06
CA TRP A 119 -17.37 4.71 6.95
C TRP A 119 -18.43 3.98 6.13
N SER A 120 -18.12 3.71 4.86
CA SER A 120 -18.95 2.89 3.99
C SER A 120 -18.55 1.42 4.11
N GLU A 121 -19.48 0.53 4.42
CA GLU A 121 -19.23 -0.92 4.54
C GLU A 121 -18.89 -1.59 3.20
N ASN A 122 -19.30 -0.98 2.08
CA ASN A 122 -19.18 -1.56 0.74
C ASN A 122 -18.15 -0.85 -0.14
N LYS A 123 -17.38 0.09 0.43
CA LYS A 123 -16.38 0.86 -0.33
C LYS A 123 -15.08 0.91 0.46
N PHE A 124 -13.99 0.57 -0.21
CA PHE A 124 -12.67 0.43 0.39
C PHE A 124 -11.64 1.22 -0.42
N ILE A 125 -10.64 1.74 0.27
CA ILE A 125 -9.43 2.30 -0.32
C ILE A 125 -8.31 1.29 -0.05
N PHE A 126 -7.77 0.73 -1.13
CA PHE A 126 -6.67 -0.24 -1.09
C PHE A 126 -5.37 0.47 -1.46
N GLU A 127 -4.32 0.28 -0.66
CA GLU A 127 -3.03 0.93 -0.85
C GLU A 127 -1.91 -0.11 -0.74
N PHE A 128 -0.93 0.01 -1.62
CA PHE A 128 0.29 -0.79 -1.62
C PHE A 128 1.31 -0.12 -2.54
N GLU A 129 2.58 -0.46 -2.35
CA GLU A 129 3.67 -0.04 -3.22
C GLU A 129 4.37 -1.28 -3.77
N THR A 130 5.06 -1.15 -4.90
CA THR A 130 5.90 -2.23 -5.45
C THR A 130 7.38 -1.91 -5.27
N ASP A 131 8.21 -2.94 -5.20
CA ASP A 131 9.69 -2.80 -5.19
C ASP A 131 10.29 -2.52 -6.59
N GLY A 132 9.42 -2.36 -7.59
CA GLY A 132 9.81 -2.14 -8.98
C GLY A 132 10.01 -3.43 -9.80
N SER A 133 10.02 -4.62 -9.21
CA SER A 133 10.08 -5.90 -9.94
C SER A 133 8.85 -6.10 -10.84
N LEU A 134 7.69 -5.65 -10.38
CA LEU A 134 6.43 -5.58 -11.12
C LEU A 134 5.85 -4.15 -11.04
N SER A 135 5.04 -3.78 -12.04
CA SER A 135 4.20 -2.60 -11.91
C SER A 135 3.02 -2.88 -10.99
N ALA A 136 2.48 -1.84 -10.33
CA ALA A 136 1.34 -2.00 -9.42
C ALA A 136 0.14 -2.70 -10.08
N ARG A 137 -0.16 -2.34 -11.33
CA ARG A 137 -1.23 -2.97 -12.12
C ARG A 137 -0.98 -4.46 -12.32
N VAL A 138 0.23 -4.85 -12.71
CA VAL A 138 0.57 -6.27 -12.94
C VAL A 138 0.54 -7.05 -11.64
N ALA A 139 1.06 -6.50 -10.55
CA ALA A 139 1.01 -7.14 -9.23
C ALA A 139 -0.45 -7.40 -8.78
N LEU A 140 -1.33 -6.41 -8.93
CA LEU A 140 -2.75 -6.57 -8.60
C LEU A 140 -3.45 -7.60 -9.50
N SER A 141 -3.25 -7.53 -10.82
CA SER A 141 -3.82 -8.51 -11.75
C SER A 141 -3.38 -9.94 -11.41
N LYS A 142 -2.09 -10.15 -11.11
CA LYS A 142 -1.57 -11.46 -10.72
C LYS A 142 -2.12 -11.96 -9.38
N ALA A 143 -2.37 -11.06 -8.44
CA ALA A 143 -3.03 -11.41 -7.18
C ALA A 143 -4.47 -11.90 -7.42
N LEU A 144 -5.22 -11.21 -8.28
CA LEU A 144 -6.58 -11.61 -8.66
C LEU A 144 -6.61 -12.95 -9.40
N GLU A 145 -5.72 -13.15 -10.37
CA GLU A 145 -5.57 -14.43 -11.07
C GLU A 145 -5.25 -15.58 -10.10
N SER A 146 -4.38 -15.34 -9.10
CA SER A 146 -4.05 -16.34 -8.09
C SER A 146 -5.23 -16.67 -7.19
N LEU A 147 -6.08 -15.68 -6.89
CA LEU A 147 -7.28 -15.87 -6.08
C LEU A 147 -8.33 -16.66 -6.85
N GLU A 148 -8.58 -16.32 -8.12
CA GLU A 148 -9.46 -17.04 -9.04
C GLU A 148 -9.07 -18.52 -9.14
N LYS A 149 -7.79 -18.79 -9.42
CA LYS A 149 -7.26 -20.17 -9.48
C LYS A 149 -7.51 -20.95 -8.19
N THR A 150 -7.36 -20.30 -7.03
CA THR A 150 -7.59 -20.96 -5.74
C THR A 150 -9.07 -21.34 -5.57
N PHE A 151 -9.99 -20.49 -5.99
CA PHE A 151 -11.43 -20.79 -5.94
C PHE A 151 -11.82 -21.88 -6.93
N ASP A 152 -11.26 -21.87 -8.13
CA ASP A 152 -11.50 -22.91 -9.13
C ASP A 152 -11.02 -24.28 -8.64
N GLU A 153 -9.80 -24.36 -8.10
CA GLU A 153 -9.26 -25.59 -7.51
C GLU A 153 -10.11 -26.09 -6.34
N PHE A 154 -10.64 -25.18 -5.51
CA PHE A 154 -11.54 -25.54 -4.42
C PHE A 154 -12.86 -26.11 -4.95
N ARG A 155 -13.47 -25.46 -5.95
CA ARG A 155 -14.71 -25.92 -6.59
C ARG A 155 -14.56 -27.32 -7.17
N GLU A 156 -13.46 -27.59 -7.88
CA GLU A 156 -13.18 -28.91 -8.45
C GLU A 156 -13.05 -30.00 -7.38
N LYS A 157 -12.37 -29.69 -6.26
CA LYS A 157 -12.24 -30.62 -5.13
C LYS A 157 -13.59 -30.94 -4.50
N VAL A 158 -14.46 -29.94 -4.31
CA VAL A 158 -15.81 -30.18 -3.78
C VAL A 158 -16.62 -31.06 -4.72
N ALA A 159 -16.61 -30.77 -6.03
CA ALA A 159 -17.33 -31.57 -7.03
C ALA A 159 -16.87 -33.03 -7.05
N SER A 160 -15.58 -33.30 -6.81
CA SER A 160 -15.04 -34.67 -6.76
C SER A 160 -15.45 -35.49 -5.53
N LEU A 161 -16.03 -34.86 -4.50
CA LEU A 161 -16.51 -35.54 -3.28
C LEU A 161 -18.01 -35.85 -3.34
N GLU A 162 -18.74 -35.19 -4.24
CA GLU A 162 -20.19 -35.40 -4.43
C GLU A 162 -20.51 -36.51 -5.44
N GLY A 163 -19.50 -37.09 -6.09
CA GLY A 163 -19.59 -38.28 -6.95
C GLY A 163 -18.94 -39.50 -6.31
#